data_AF-A0A930LPJ3-F1
#
_entry.id   AF-A0A930LPJ3-F1
#
_cell.length_a   1.000
_cell.length_b   1.000
_cell.length_c   1.000
_cell.angle_alpha   90.00
_cell.angle_beta   90.00
_cell.angle_gamma   90.00
#
_symmetry.space_group_name_H-M   'P 1'
#
loop_
_entity.id
_entity.type
_entity.pdbx_description
1 polymer ?
#
loop_
_entity_poly.entity_id
_entity_poly.type
_entity_poly.pdbx_seq_one_letter_code
_entity_poly.pdbx_strand_id
1 'polypeptide(L)'
;MYAQTYTALTHKDTHDVNQIPEPTDAQHAPGAPADTAQPAAAAATSAEETHEVADEINIAELPAHLNPAHEDFDPSAGLERWAEQMDVYTGPDAMLDFNQVDYVHIDLSEANPSGLAQLLAGRKTRLSTILRDKSQLEAGMRSARTLRTKIYELATDHGLDSGYFVAGTASWLSHDTREDAAAYEKRFIAPILMAPLSITPHPKDDDFELRLAGSARLNPAMVRQIKQEYGIDLGTMDVAQLANSMSRLDPEPVIERMRASAGRIPGMTIESKYFISTFADLKESLGE
;
A
#
# COMPACT_ATOMS: atom_id res chain seq x y z
N MET A 1 24.91 -23.27 -37.93
CA MET A 1 23.93 -23.62 -38.98
C MET A 1 22.66 -23.99 -38.22
N TYR A 2 21.71 -23.11 -37.94
CA TYR A 2 21.00 -22.18 -38.82
C TYR A 2 20.69 -20.86 -38.09
N ALA A 3 20.84 -19.74 -38.82
CA ALA A 3 20.35 -18.43 -38.45
C ALA A 3 19.03 -18.20 -39.21
N GLN A 4 18.03 -17.58 -38.56
CA GLN A 4 17.03 -16.76 -39.27
C GLN A 4 16.66 -15.54 -38.42
N THR A 5 16.91 -14.40 -39.06
CA THR A 5 16.65 -13.01 -38.73
C THR A 5 15.17 -12.65 -38.90
N TYR A 6 14.64 -11.78 -38.04
CA TYR A 6 13.42 -11.03 -38.33
C TYR A 6 13.76 -9.56 -38.55
N THR A 7 13.36 -9.09 -39.73
CA THR A 7 13.63 -7.78 -40.34
C THR A 7 12.53 -6.80 -40.01
N ALA A 8 12.92 -5.55 -39.80
CA ALA A 8 12.07 -4.37 -39.61
C ALA A 8 11.17 -4.07 -40.82
N LEU A 9 9.98 -3.57 -40.56
CA LEU A 9 9.10 -2.93 -41.55
C LEU A 9 8.80 -1.49 -41.11
N THR A 10 9.61 -0.57 -41.64
CA THR A 10 9.26 0.83 -41.83
C THR A 10 8.45 0.95 -43.13
N HIS A 11 7.30 1.61 -43.09
CA HIS A 11 6.80 2.31 -44.26
C HIS A 11 6.29 3.70 -43.87
N LYS A 12 6.76 4.65 -44.68
CA LYS A 12 6.52 6.09 -44.63
C LYS A 12 5.48 6.42 -45.72
N ASP A 13 5.02 7.67 -45.65
CA ASP A 13 4.31 8.49 -46.64
C ASP A 13 2.82 8.71 -46.37
N THR A 14 2.22 9.88 -46.56
CA THR A 14 2.54 11.32 -46.37
C THR A 14 1.28 12.06 -46.89
N HIS A 15 1.09 13.31 -46.43
CA HIS A 15 0.21 14.38 -46.96
C HIS A 15 -1.26 14.40 -46.49
N ASP A 16 -1.91 15.54 -46.22
CA ASP A 16 -1.53 16.93 -45.90
C ASP A 16 -2.86 17.71 -45.61
N VAL A 17 -2.74 18.87 -44.95
CA VAL A 17 -3.63 20.07 -44.91
C VAL A 17 -5.02 20.06 -44.23
N ASN A 18 -5.14 20.84 -43.15
CA ASN A 18 -6.08 21.98 -42.93
C ASN A 18 -6.17 22.28 -41.42
N GLN A 19 -5.39 23.18 -40.84
CA GLN A 19 -5.41 24.65 -40.92
C GLN A 19 -6.63 25.29 -40.21
N ILE A 20 -6.32 25.85 -39.04
CA ILE A 20 -7.15 26.61 -38.10
C ILE A 20 -7.36 28.02 -38.65
N PRO A 21 -8.55 28.63 -38.52
CA PRO A 21 -8.69 30.08 -38.64
C PRO A 21 -9.23 30.73 -37.35
N GLU A 22 -8.53 31.77 -36.93
CA GLU A 22 -9.04 32.96 -36.20
C GLU A 22 -8.21 34.17 -36.71
N PRO A 23 -8.57 35.45 -36.47
CA PRO A 23 -9.74 36.04 -35.80
C PRO A 23 -10.40 37.20 -36.60
N THR A 24 -11.52 37.78 -36.12
CA THR A 24 -11.86 39.20 -36.38
C THR A 24 -12.57 39.83 -35.20
N ASP A 25 -11.98 40.92 -34.69
CA ASP A 25 -12.47 41.88 -33.71
C ASP A 25 -13.76 42.61 -34.13
N ALA A 26 -14.64 42.89 -33.17
CA ALA A 26 -15.33 44.18 -33.08
C ALA A 26 -15.81 44.46 -31.63
N GLN A 27 -15.27 45.56 -31.09
CA GLN A 27 -15.49 46.14 -29.76
C GLN A 27 -16.92 46.70 -29.58
N HIS A 28 -17.43 46.68 -28.34
CA HIS A 28 -17.95 47.86 -27.61
C HIS A 28 -18.28 47.49 -26.15
N ALA A 29 -17.70 48.22 -25.20
CA ALA A 29 -18.13 48.36 -23.80
C ALA A 29 -18.72 49.79 -23.63
N PRO A 30 -19.12 50.29 -22.44
CA PRO A 30 -19.27 49.65 -21.12
C PRO A 30 -20.58 50.05 -20.38
N GLY A 31 -20.85 49.47 -19.20
CA GLY A 31 -21.77 50.09 -18.23
C GLY A 31 -22.40 49.16 -17.19
N ALA A 32 -21.88 49.20 -15.96
CA ALA A 32 -22.62 48.94 -14.71
C ALA A 32 -22.33 50.18 -13.82
N PRO A 33 -23.22 50.64 -12.91
CA PRO A 33 -23.61 49.82 -11.74
C PRO A 33 -25.02 50.07 -11.14
N ALA A 34 -25.35 49.19 -10.17
CA ALA A 34 -26.20 49.37 -8.99
C ALA A 34 -27.70 49.69 -9.16
N ASP A 35 -28.57 48.80 -8.66
CA ASP A 35 -29.63 49.25 -7.75
C ASP A 35 -30.08 48.18 -6.74
N THR A 36 -30.27 48.70 -5.54
CA THR A 36 -30.95 48.22 -4.33
C THR A 36 -32.43 47.96 -4.60
N ALA A 37 -33.00 46.88 -4.03
CA ALA A 37 -34.31 46.88 -3.35
C ALA A 37 -34.87 45.46 -3.16
N GLN A 38 -34.96 45.07 -1.89
CA GLN A 38 -35.96 44.16 -1.31
C GLN A 38 -37.02 45.06 -0.61
N PRO A 39 -38.26 44.64 -0.21
CA PRO A 39 -38.92 43.32 -0.20
C PRO A 39 -40.35 43.27 -0.77
N ALA A 40 -40.89 42.06 -0.95
CA ALA A 40 -42.31 41.76 -0.70
C ALA A 40 -42.47 40.29 -0.28
N ALA A 41 -43.39 40.04 0.65
CA ALA A 41 -43.42 38.88 1.54
C ALA A 41 -44.32 37.72 1.08
N ALA A 42 -43.99 36.55 1.63
CA ALA A 42 -44.85 35.45 2.09
C ALA A 42 -45.61 34.58 1.08
N ALA A 43 -45.14 33.33 0.93
CA ALA A 43 -45.98 32.15 1.13
C ALA A 43 -45.08 30.98 1.56
N ALA A 44 -45.35 30.42 2.72
CA ALA A 44 -44.67 29.26 3.28
C ALA A 44 -45.17 27.97 2.61
N THR A 45 -44.25 27.08 2.24
CA THR A 45 -44.55 25.67 2.06
C THR A 45 -43.35 24.82 2.50
N SER A 46 -43.61 24.05 3.54
CA SER A 46 -42.92 22.93 4.18
C SER A 46 -41.60 22.43 3.57
N ALA A 47 -40.57 22.45 4.42
CA ALA A 47 -39.36 21.65 4.25
C ALA A 47 -39.68 20.16 4.39
N GLU A 48 -39.31 19.38 3.39
CA GLU A 48 -39.20 17.93 3.49
C GLU A 48 -37.90 17.62 4.26
N GLU A 49 -38.03 17.36 5.56
CA GLU A 49 -36.97 16.77 6.37
C GLU A 49 -36.79 15.31 5.91
N THR A 50 -35.73 15.05 5.14
CA THR A 50 -35.19 13.71 4.99
C THR A 50 -34.67 13.25 6.35
N HIS A 51 -35.48 12.48 7.07
CA HIS A 51 -35.05 11.75 8.26
C HIS A 51 -33.96 10.75 7.84
N GLU A 52 -32.69 11.08 8.09
CA GLU A 52 -31.66 10.07 8.28
C GLU A 52 -32.03 9.30 9.54
N VAL A 53 -32.56 8.09 9.36
CA VAL A 53 -32.71 7.13 10.44
C VAL A 53 -31.31 6.61 10.75
N ALA A 54 -30.59 7.31 11.62
CA ALA A 54 -29.50 6.69 12.34
C ALA A 54 -30.14 5.65 13.25
N ASP A 55 -30.04 4.37 12.91
CA ASP A 55 -30.37 3.30 13.85
C ASP A 55 -29.51 3.52 15.10
N GLU A 56 -30.13 4.04 16.17
CA GLU A 56 -29.49 4.11 17.47
C GLU A 56 -29.11 2.68 17.86
N ILE A 57 -27.80 2.42 17.93
CA ILE A 57 -27.28 1.12 18.35
C ILE A 57 -27.75 0.87 19.78
N ASN A 58 -28.72 -0.02 19.94
CA ASN A 58 -29.22 -0.41 21.25
C ASN A 58 -28.19 -1.30 21.94
N ILE A 59 -27.37 -0.68 22.81
CA ILE A 59 -26.28 -1.35 23.54
C ILE A 59 -26.79 -2.54 24.37
N ALA A 60 -28.06 -2.53 24.80
CA ALA A 60 -28.67 -3.61 25.58
C ALA A 60 -29.02 -4.85 24.75
N GLU A 61 -29.12 -4.74 23.42
CA GLU A 61 -29.41 -5.85 22.50
C GLU A 61 -28.16 -6.42 21.81
N LEU A 62 -26.97 -5.87 22.12
CA LEU A 62 -25.73 -6.42 21.62
C LEU A 62 -25.51 -7.86 22.16
N PRO A 63 -24.94 -8.76 21.34
CA PRO A 63 -24.48 -10.07 21.82
C PRO A 63 -23.64 -9.93 23.09
N ALA A 64 -23.72 -10.91 23.99
CA ALA A 64 -23.02 -10.91 25.28
C ALA A 64 -21.54 -10.48 25.23
N HIS A 65 -20.80 -10.88 24.19
CA HIS A 65 -19.38 -10.53 24.01
C HIS A 65 -19.14 -9.12 23.44
N LEU A 66 -20.18 -8.43 22.98
CA LEU A 66 -20.15 -7.08 22.42
C LEU A 66 -20.80 -6.04 23.35
N ASN A 67 -21.47 -6.48 24.41
CA ASN A 67 -22.14 -5.61 25.37
C ASN A 67 -21.22 -5.27 26.55
N PRO A 68 -20.80 -4.01 26.75
CA PRO A 68 -19.88 -3.61 27.82
C PRO A 68 -20.43 -3.82 29.24
N ALA A 69 -21.73 -4.09 29.38
CA ALA A 69 -22.37 -4.39 30.67
C ALA A 69 -22.44 -5.90 30.99
N HIS A 70 -22.00 -6.78 30.08
CA HIS A 70 -22.06 -8.23 30.25
C HIS A 70 -20.70 -8.80 30.70
N GLU A 71 -20.70 -9.85 31.53
CA GLU A 71 -19.46 -10.44 32.10
C GLU A 71 -18.54 -11.06 31.04
N ASP A 72 -19.12 -11.50 29.91
CA ASP A 72 -18.40 -12.06 28.76
C ASP A 72 -17.93 -10.98 27.74
N PHE A 73 -18.00 -9.69 28.07
CA PHE A 73 -17.60 -8.61 27.17
C PHE A 73 -16.13 -8.77 26.74
N ASP A 74 -15.92 -8.98 25.45
CA ASP A 74 -14.61 -9.06 24.83
C ASP A 74 -14.57 -8.10 23.63
N PRO A 75 -14.03 -6.88 23.82
CA PRO A 75 -13.94 -5.91 22.76
C PRO A 75 -13.09 -6.42 21.59
N SER A 76 -12.13 -7.33 21.83
CA SER A 76 -11.28 -7.89 20.78
C SER A 76 -12.08 -8.82 19.86
N ALA A 77 -12.90 -9.73 20.39
CA ALA A 77 -13.76 -10.62 19.60
C ALA A 77 -14.80 -9.85 18.75
N GLY A 78 -15.33 -8.75 19.29
CA GLY A 78 -16.24 -7.87 18.57
C GLY A 78 -15.58 -7.16 17.39
N LEU A 79 -14.35 -6.71 17.62
CA LEU A 79 -13.55 -5.99 16.65
C LEU A 79 -12.95 -6.89 15.58
N GLU A 80 -12.56 -8.11 15.94
CA GLU A 80 -12.19 -9.18 15.00
C GLU A 80 -13.34 -9.48 14.05
N ARG A 81 -14.57 -9.63 14.54
CA ARG A 81 -15.75 -9.82 13.68
C ARG A 81 -16.04 -8.65 12.76
N TRP A 82 -15.92 -7.42 13.26
CA TRP A 82 -16.06 -6.24 12.43
C TRP A 82 -14.95 -6.15 11.37
N ALA A 83 -13.72 -6.53 11.73
CA ALA A 83 -12.58 -6.59 10.82
C ALA A 83 -12.74 -7.70 9.75
N GLU A 84 -13.30 -8.85 10.11
CA GLU A 84 -13.69 -9.92 9.20
C GLU A 84 -14.79 -9.46 8.24
N GLN A 85 -15.77 -8.68 8.73
CA GLN A 85 -16.81 -8.08 7.88
C GLN A 85 -16.26 -6.98 6.97
N MET A 86 -15.28 -6.21 7.43
CA MET A 86 -14.59 -5.19 6.63
C MET A 86 -13.74 -5.80 5.51
N ASP A 87 -13.17 -6.99 5.70
CA ASP A 87 -12.39 -7.74 4.69
C ASP A 87 -13.19 -7.99 3.40
N VAL A 88 -14.53 -8.08 3.53
CA VAL A 88 -15.46 -8.23 2.40
C VAL A 88 -15.58 -6.93 1.56
N TYR A 89 -15.24 -5.78 2.14
CA TYR A 89 -15.39 -4.46 1.53
C TYR A 89 -14.06 -3.76 1.21
N THR A 90 -12.93 -4.26 1.72
CA THR A 90 -11.61 -3.76 1.38
C THR A 90 -11.15 -4.38 0.06
N GLY A 91 -10.61 -3.56 -0.84
CA GLY A 91 -10.03 -4.04 -2.11
C GLY A 91 -8.85 -5.00 -1.92
N PRO A 92 -8.06 -5.26 -2.97
CA PRO A 92 -6.94 -6.21 -2.89
C PRO A 92 -5.99 -5.91 -1.73
N ASP A 93 -5.81 -6.87 -0.81
CA ASP A 93 -4.86 -6.77 0.29
C ASP A 93 -3.43 -6.81 -0.26
N ALA A 94 -2.79 -5.63 -0.36
CA ALA A 94 -1.43 -5.49 -0.86
C ALA A 94 -0.40 -6.29 -0.02
N MET A 95 -0.73 -6.71 1.20
CA MET A 95 0.10 -7.60 1.99
C MET A 95 0.06 -9.06 1.47
N LEU A 96 -0.95 -9.47 0.73
CA LEU A 96 -1.07 -10.83 0.16
C LEU A 96 -1.00 -10.85 -1.37
N ASP A 97 -1.38 -9.75 -2.02
CA ASP A 97 -1.40 -9.58 -3.47
C ASP A 97 -0.58 -8.35 -3.88
N PHE A 98 0.70 -8.37 -3.52
CA PHE A 98 1.63 -7.30 -3.91
C PHE A 98 1.91 -7.37 -5.41
N ASN A 99 1.32 -6.43 -6.15
CA ASN A 99 1.58 -6.24 -7.56
C ASN A 99 2.69 -5.21 -7.79
N GLN A 100 3.71 -5.60 -8.55
CA GLN A 100 4.84 -4.74 -8.95
C GLN A 100 4.44 -3.82 -10.12
N VAL A 101 3.39 -3.02 -9.93
CA VAL A 101 3.01 -1.98 -10.88
C VAL A 101 4.00 -0.81 -10.78
N ASP A 102 4.16 -0.05 -11.85
CA ASP A 102 4.96 1.16 -11.82
C ASP A 102 4.47 2.13 -10.71
N TYR A 103 5.41 2.81 -10.06
CA TYR A 103 5.18 3.87 -9.07
C TYR A 103 4.58 3.48 -7.71
N VAL A 104 4.14 2.23 -7.53
CA VAL A 104 3.64 1.74 -6.23
C VAL A 104 4.76 1.20 -5.33
N HIS A 105 6.00 1.19 -5.81
CA HIS A 105 7.17 0.81 -5.04
C HIS A 105 8.46 1.49 -5.54
N ILE A 106 9.46 1.57 -4.67
CA ILE A 106 10.85 1.89 -5.02
C ILE A 106 11.62 0.58 -5.02
N ASP A 107 12.06 0.11 -6.18
CA ASP A 107 12.92 -1.07 -6.29
C ASP A 107 14.35 -0.74 -5.82
N LEU A 108 14.88 -1.57 -4.92
CA LEU A 108 16.24 -1.47 -4.37
C LEU A 108 17.10 -2.69 -4.75
N SER A 109 16.68 -3.49 -5.72
CA SER A 109 17.39 -4.70 -6.16
C SER A 109 18.79 -4.38 -6.71
N GLU A 110 18.97 -3.25 -7.39
CA GLU A 110 20.26 -2.76 -7.87
C GLU A 110 20.86 -1.65 -6.98
N ALA A 111 20.46 -1.61 -5.71
CA ALA A 111 20.99 -0.64 -4.77
C ALA A 111 22.51 -0.74 -4.61
N ASN A 112 23.17 0.42 -4.56
CA ASN A 112 24.55 0.52 -4.15
C ASN A 112 24.72 -0.07 -2.72
N PRO A 113 25.62 -1.05 -2.51
CA PRO A 113 25.78 -1.74 -1.23
C PRO A 113 26.05 -0.79 -0.06
N SER A 114 26.83 0.27 -0.28
CA SER A 114 27.12 1.24 0.78
C SER A 114 25.90 2.06 1.19
N GLY A 115 25.00 2.39 0.26
CA GLY A 115 23.77 3.12 0.58
C GLY A 115 22.79 2.22 1.31
N LEU A 116 22.60 1.00 0.80
CA LEU A 116 21.75 0.00 1.45
C LEU A 116 22.22 -0.31 2.88
N ALA A 117 23.53 -0.50 3.09
CA ALA A 117 24.08 -0.76 4.43
C ALA A 117 23.85 0.40 5.41
N GLN A 118 23.85 1.66 4.94
CA GLN A 118 23.51 2.80 5.78
C GLN A 118 22.03 2.80 6.18
N LEU A 119 21.14 2.50 5.23
CA LEU A 119 19.70 2.39 5.51
C LEU A 119 19.41 1.26 6.50
N LEU A 120 19.99 0.07 6.29
CA LEU A 120 19.85 -1.09 7.18
C LEU A 120 20.45 -0.85 8.58
N ALA A 121 21.46 0.03 8.68
CA ALA A 121 21.98 0.51 9.96
C ALA A 121 21.09 1.59 10.63
N GLY A 122 19.89 1.85 10.10
CA GLY A 122 18.94 2.83 10.63
C GLY A 122 19.32 4.28 10.39
N ARG A 123 20.33 4.56 9.55
CA ARG A 123 20.77 5.92 9.26
C ARG A 123 19.85 6.59 8.26
N LYS A 124 19.67 7.90 8.41
CA LYS A 124 19.03 8.74 7.40
C LYS A 124 19.88 8.72 6.13
N THR A 125 19.34 8.15 5.06
CA THR A 125 20.10 7.84 3.84
C THR A 125 19.38 8.44 2.62
N ARG A 126 20.12 9.16 1.78
CA ARG A 126 19.56 9.76 0.56
C ARG A 126 19.24 8.68 -0.48
N LEU A 127 18.14 8.84 -1.20
CA LEU A 127 17.75 7.94 -2.28
C LEU A 127 18.81 7.90 -3.38
N SER A 128 19.40 9.05 -3.73
CA SER A 128 20.54 9.16 -4.64
C SER A 128 21.82 8.44 -4.19
N THR A 129 21.97 8.15 -2.90
CA THR A 129 23.11 7.36 -2.38
C THR A 129 22.89 5.85 -2.55
N ILE A 130 21.61 5.45 -2.54
CA ILE A 130 21.16 4.06 -2.69
C ILE A 130 21.06 3.71 -4.18
N LEU A 131 20.39 4.55 -4.98
CA LEU A 131 20.22 4.37 -6.42
C LEU A 131 21.20 5.25 -7.18
N ARG A 132 22.24 4.63 -7.76
CA ARG A 132 23.28 5.33 -8.51
C ARG A 132 23.03 5.39 -10.01
N ASP A 133 22.32 4.40 -10.55
CA ASP A 133 21.91 4.45 -11.95
C ASP A 133 20.89 5.57 -12.17
N LYS A 134 21.06 6.34 -13.24
CA LYS A 134 20.23 7.51 -13.51
C LYS A 134 18.77 7.12 -13.77
N SER A 135 18.54 6.06 -14.53
CA SER A 135 17.17 5.63 -14.87
C SER A 135 16.43 5.10 -13.64
N GLN A 136 17.14 4.33 -12.80
CA GLN A 136 16.61 3.84 -11.53
C GLN A 136 16.34 4.97 -10.55
N LEU A 137 17.24 5.95 -10.44
CA LEU A 137 17.03 7.11 -9.58
C LEU A 137 15.82 7.94 -10.04
N GLU A 138 15.65 8.17 -11.34
CA GLU A 138 14.47 8.89 -11.86
C GLU A 138 13.16 8.15 -11.55
N ALA A 139 13.12 6.83 -11.74
CA ALA A 139 11.96 6.00 -11.38
C ALA A 139 11.71 6.03 -9.87
N GLY A 140 12.75 5.81 -9.06
CA GLY A 140 12.69 5.85 -7.60
C GLY A 140 12.23 7.21 -7.06
N MET A 141 12.66 8.32 -7.65
CA MET A 141 12.21 9.66 -7.29
C MET A 141 10.73 9.90 -7.61
N ARG A 142 10.21 9.33 -8.70
CA ARG A 142 8.76 9.37 -9.01
C ARG A 142 7.98 8.53 -8.01
N SER A 143 8.38 7.30 -7.76
CA SER A 143 7.77 6.43 -6.74
C SER A 143 7.82 7.07 -5.34
N ALA A 144 8.94 7.65 -4.93
CA ALA A 144 9.08 8.29 -3.62
C ALA A 144 8.10 9.46 -3.41
N ARG A 145 7.80 10.24 -4.46
CA ARG A 145 6.77 11.28 -4.41
C ARG A 145 5.39 10.68 -4.17
N THR A 146 5.01 9.69 -4.98
CA THR A 146 3.72 8.99 -4.86
C THR A 146 3.56 8.34 -3.49
N LEU A 147 4.55 7.56 -3.07
CA LEU A 147 4.53 6.86 -1.78
C LEU A 147 4.46 7.83 -0.62
N ARG A 148 5.25 8.92 -0.63
CA ARG A 148 5.18 9.92 0.44
C ARG A 148 3.79 10.54 0.56
N THR A 149 3.16 10.89 -0.56
CA THR A 149 1.79 11.41 -0.56
C THR A 149 0.83 10.39 0.04
N LYS A 150 0.92 9.12 -0.37
CA LYS A 150 0.04 8.07 0.14
C LYS A 150 0.26 7.74 1.61
N ILE A 151 1.51 7.72 2.07
CA ILE A 151 1.86 7.55 3.49
C ILE A 151 1.25 8.69 4.32
N TYR A 152 1.37 9.92 3.84
CA TYR A 152 0.82 11.09 4.54
C TYR A 152 -0.71 11.07 4.61
N GLU A 153 -1.38 10.73 3.50
CA GLU A 153 -2.83 10.55 3.42
C GLU A 153 -3.29 9.48 4.41
N LEU A 154 -2.69 8.29 4.37
CA LEU A 154 -3.04 7.18 5.27
C LEU A 154 -2.80 7.52 6.75
N ALA A 155 -1.72 8.23 7.08
CA ALA A 155 -1.45 8.65 8.45
C ALA A 155 -2.41 9.74 8.92
N THR A 156 -2.76 10.71 8.07
CA THR A 156 -3.57 11.87 8.47
C THR A 156 -5.06 11.58 8.47
N ASP A 157 -5.54 10.91 7.43
CA ASP A 157 -6.97 10.69 7.21
C ASP A 157 -7.45 9.40 7.88
N HIS A 158 -6.55 8.44 8.09
CA HIS A 158 -6.88 7.11 8.62
C HIS A 158 -6.06 6.69 9.85
N GLY A 159 -5.06 7.47 10.28
CA GLY A 159 -4.20 7.11 11.41
C GLY A 159 -3.28 5.91 11.15
N LEU A 160 -3.05 5.55 9.89
CA LEU A 160 -2.33 4.33 9.51
C LEU A 160 -0.89 4.61 9.10
N ASP A 161 0.05 4.09 9.89
CA ASP A 161 1.48 4.03 9.53
C ASP A 161 1.71 2.94 8.48
N SER A 162 1.88 3.38 7.24
CA SER A 162 1.82 2.51 6.07
C SER A 162 3.12 2.38 5.28
N GLY A 163 4.18 3.12 5.62
CA GLY A 163 5.46 3.07 4.91
C GLY A 163 6.35 1.94 5.39
N TYR A 164 6.77 1.04 4.49
CA TYR A 164 7.65 -0.08 4.85
C TYR A 164 8.81 -0.28 3.87
N PHE A 165 9.98 -0.58 4.44
CA PHE A 165 11.03 -1.32 3.74
C PHE A 165 10.66 -2.81 3.76
N VAL A 166 10.80 -3.47 2.62
CA VAL A 166 10.55 -4.90 2.46
C VAL A 166 11.83 -5.62 2.09
N ALA A 167 12.04 -6.75 2.75
CA ALA A 167 12.98 -7.76 2.36
C ALA A 167 12.30 -9.08 2.04
N GLY A 168 12.45 -9.47 0.79
CA GLY A 168 11.96 -10.71 0.21
C GLY A 168 10.46 -10.75 -0.06
N THR A 169 10.07 -11.60 -1.01
CA THR A 169 8.67 -11.95 -1.26
C THR A 169 8.49 -13.46 -1.34
N ALA A 170 7.36 -13.93 -0.83
CA ALA A 170 6.90 -15.30 -1.01
C ALA A 170 5.75 -15.31 -2.03
N SER A 171 5.75 -16.27 -2.95
CA SER A 171 4.60 -16.53 -3.81
C SER A 171 4.16 -17.98 -3.70
N TRP A 172 2.86 -18.24 -3.63
CA TRP A 172 2.31 -19.59 -3.58
C TRP A 172 0.89 -19.62 -4.15
N LEU A 173 0.42 -20.82 -4.45
CA LEU A 173 -0.95 -21.02 -4.93
C LEU A 173 -1.81 -21.47 -3.76
N SER A 174 -2.84 -20.69 -3.45
CA SER A 174 -3.84 -21.04 -2.45
C SER A 174 -4.98 -21.80 -3.09
N HIS A 175 -5.43 -22.86 -2.44
CA HIS A 175 -6.56 -23.69 -2.88
C HIS A 175 -7.82 -23.47 -2.02
N ASP A 176 -7.71 -22.71 -0.93
CA ASP A 176 -8.80 -22.44 0.01
C ASP A 176 -9.51 -21.10 -0.26
N THR A 177 -9.28 -20.48 -1.42
CA THR A 177 -10.01 -19.27 -1.78
C THR A 177 -11.39 -19.67 -2.31
N ARG A 178 -12.44 -19.28 -1.58
CA ARG A 178 -13.84 -19.59 -1.88
C ARG A 178 -14.57 -18.29 -2.18
N GLU A 179 -15.04 -18.15 -3.41
CA GLU A 179 -15.97 -17.08 -3.81
C GLU A 179 -17.16 -17.77 -4.47
N ASP A 180 -18.37 -17.42 -4.03
CA ASP A 180 -19.64 -17.96 -4.54
C ASP A 180 -19.70 -19.49 -4.69
N ALA A 181 -19.18 -20.22 -3.68
CA ALA A 181 -19.17 -21.68 -3.58
C ALA A 181 -18.33 -22.45 -4.64
N ALA A 182 -17.59 -21.75 -5.50
CA ALA A 182 -16.56 -22.36 -6.35
C ALA A 182 -15.18 -22.21 -5.69
N ALA A 183 -14.49 -23.33 -5.48
CA ALA A 183 -13.07 -23.27 -5.12
C ALA A 183 -12.28 -22.86 -6.36
N TYR A 184 -11.47 -21.82 -6.25
CA TYR A 184 -10.53 -21.42 -7.30
C TYR A 184 -9.13 -21.27 -6.71
N GLU A 185 -8.15 -21.42 -7.59
CA GLU A 185 -6.75 -21.26 -7.22
C GLU A 185 -6.38 -19.78 -7.30
N LYS A 186 -5.99 -19.18 -6.17
CA LYS A 186 -5.50 -17.80 -6.11
C LYS A 186 -3.99 -17.80 -5.92
N ARG A 187 -3.27 -17.06 -6.77
CA ARG A 187 -1.84 -16.81 -6.57
C ARG A 187 -1.68 -15.67 -5.57
N PHE A 188 -0.95 -15.91 -4.49
CA PHE A 188 -0.51 -14.85 -3.58
C PHE A 188 0.94 -14.46 -3.88
N ILE A 189 1.25 -13.18 -3.66
CA ILE A 189 2.59 -12.60 -3.68
C ILE A 189 2.68 -11.69 -2.45
N ALA A 190 3.31 -12.18 -1.39
CA ALA A 190 3.37 -11.49 -0.12
C ALA A 190 4.79 -11.00 0.20
N PRO A 191 4.98 -9.76 0.67
CA PRO A 191 6.19 -9.35 1.40
C PRO A 191 6.50 -10.33 2.53
N ILE A 192 7.78 -10.62 2.77
CA ILE A 192 8.19 -11.50 3.87
C ILE A 192 8.51 -10.69 5.12
N LEU A 193 9.60 -9.92 5.09
CA LEU A 193 10.09 -9.14 6.22
C LEU A 193 9.83 -7.66 5.94
N MET A 194 9.17 -6.99 6.88
CA MET A 194 8.74 -5.60 6.74
C MET A 194 9.30 -4.79 7.90
N ALA A 195 9.97 -3.68 7.62
CA ALA A 195 10.46 -2.74 8.61
C ALA A 195 9.80 -1.36 8.38
N PRO A 196 9.15 -0.75 9.38
CA PRO A 196 8.57 0.58 9.24
C PRO A 196 9.61 1.57 8.72
N LEU A 197 9.23 2.41 7.75
CA LEU A 197 10.12 3.33 7.07
C LEU A 197 9.44 4.68 6.83
N SER A 198 10.23 5.74 7.03
CA SER A 198 9.84 7.12 6.73
C SER A 198 10.55 7.62 5.47
N ILE A 199 9.82 8.41 4.68
CA ILE A 199 10.31 9.10 3.47
C ILE A 199 10.15 10.60 3.71
N THR A 200 11.27 11.33 3.73
CA THR A 200 11.27 12.79 3.95
C THR A 200 11.97 13.51 2.80
N PRO A 201 11.47 14.66 2.32
CA PRO A 201 12.19 15.46 1.33
C PRO A 201 13.54 15.91 1.88
N HIS A 202 14.58 15.89 1.05
CA HIS A 202 15.87 16.46 1.43
C HIS A 202 15.77 18.00 1.45
N PRO A 203 16.30 18.72 2.47
CA PRO A 203 16.08 20.16 2.60
C PRO A 203 16.70 21.06 1.51
N LYS A 204 17.73 20.59 0.80
CA LYS A 204 18.55 21.42 -0.10
C LYS A 204 18.49 21.04 -1.57
N ASP A 205 18.12 19.80 -1.85
CA ASP A 205 18.21 19.18 -3.18
C ASP A 205 16.86 18.51 -3.48
N ASP A 206 16.52 18.34 -4.76
CA ASP A 206 15.38 17.52 -5.19
C ASP A 206 15.74 16.03 -5.02
N ASP A 207 15.72 15.57 -3.77
CA ASP A 207 16.06 14.22 -3.33
C ASP A 207 15.17 13.82 -2.14
N PHE A 208 15.15 12.53 -1.82
CA PHE A 208 14.46 12.01 -0.64
C PHE A 208 15.44 11.35 0.33
N GLU A 209 15.13 11.46 1.62
CA GLU A 209 15.82 10.78 2.68
C GLU A 209 14.94 9.69 3.26
N LEU A 210 15.48 8.47 3.28
CA LEU A 210 14.88 7.25 3.78
C LEU A 210 15.44 6.94 5.17
N ARG A 211 14.59 6.47 6.08
CA ARG A 211 15.01 6.02 7.41
C ARG A 211 14.07 4.95 7.95
N LEU A 212 14.64 3.85 8.44
CA LEU A 212 13.91 2.85 9.21
C LEU A 212 13.41 3.46 10.53
N ALA A 213 12.12 3.34 10.78
CA ALA A 213 11.40 3.99 11.88
C ALA A 213 11.03 3.00 13.01
N GLY A 214 11.21 1.70 12.82
CA GLY A 214 10.86 0.69 13.81
C GLY A 214 11.54 -0.65 13.55
N SER A 215 11.21 -1.63 14.40
CA SER A 215 11.69 -3.00 14.29
C SER A 215 11.08 -3.71 13.09
N ALA A 216 11.86 -4.59 12.46
CA ALA A 216 11.35 -5.44 11.41
C ALA A 216 10.47 -6.57 11.97
N ARG A 217 9.41 -6.91 11.25
CA ARG A 217 8.47 -7.99 11.57
C ARG A 217 8.15 -8.79 10.31
N LEU A 218 7.68 -10.02 10.48
CA LEU A 218 7.07 -10.73 9.35
C LEU A 218 5.76 -10.03 8.96
N ASN A 219 5.41 -10.16 7.69
CA ASN A 219 4.13 -9.72 7.19
C ASN A 219 2.98 -10.44 7.93
N PRO A 220 2.15 -9.70 8.69
CA PRO A 220 1.11 -10.30 9.53
C PRO A 220 0.02 -11.00 8.71
N ALA A 221 -0.39 -10.45 7.56
CA ALA A 221 -1.38 -11.10 6.70
C ALA A 221 -0.86 -12.43 6.14
N MET A 222 0.41 -12.47 5.70
CA MET A 222 1.05 -13.71 5.26
C MET A 222 1.11 -14.76 6.38
N VAL A 223 1.46 -14.35 7.61
CA VAL A 223 1.50 -15.26 8.77
C VAL A 223 0.11 -15.85 9.05
N ARG A 224 -0.93 -15.01 9.06
CA ARG A 224 -2.33 -15.45 9.25
C ARG A 224 -2.75 -16.45 8.17
N GLN A 225 -2.53 -16.09 6.89
CA GLN A 225 -2.92 -16.93 5.76
C GLN A 225 -2.22 -18.29 5.77
N ILE A 226 -0.91 -18.32 6.01
CA ILE A 226 -0.14 -19.57 6.05
C ILE A 226 -0.55 -20.46 7.23
N LYS A 227 -0.83 -19.86 8.39
CA LYS A 227 -1.33 -20.59 9.56
C LYS A 227 -2.71 -21.19 9.30
N GLN A 228 -3.62 -20.42 8.68
CA GLN A 228 -4.97 -20.87 8.37
C GLN A 228 -4.98 -22.01 7.35
N GLU A 229 -4.26 -21.86 6.23
CA GLU A 229 -4.33 -22.80 5.12
C GLU A 229 -3.45 -24.05 5.33
N TYR A 230 -2.27 -23.89 5.94
CA TYR A 230 -1.28 -24.97 6.05
C TYR A 230 -0.97 -25.40 7.48
N GLY A 231 -1.56 -24.75 8.50
CA GLY A 231 -1.30 -25.06 9.90
C GLY A 231 0.12 -24.73 10.37
N ILE A 232 0.86 -23.91 9.62
CA ILE A 232 2.25 -23.55 9.91
C ILE A 232 2.28 -22.25 10.70
N ASP A 233 2.68 -22.31 11.97
CA ASP A 233 2.78 -21.12 12.82
C ASP A 233 4.13 -20.40 12.66
N LEU A 234 4.18 -19.47 11.71
CA LEU A 234 5.33 -18.59 11.48
C LEU A 234 5.50 -17.51 12.57
N GLY A 235 4.46 -17.22 13.35
CA GLY A 235 4.52 -16.22 14.43
C GLY A 235 5.45 -16.60 15.57
N THR A 236 5.79 -17.89 15.67
CA THR A 236 6.79 -18.41 16.64
C THR A 236 8.24 -18.08 16.26
N MET A 237 8.48 -17.53 15.08
CA MET A 237 9.81 -17.12 14.65
C MET A 237 10.26 -15.88 15.44
N ASP A 238 11.39 -15.97 16.14
CA ASP A 238 12.01 -14.80 16.78
C ASP A 238 12.68 -13.92 15.71
N VAL A 239 11.86 -13.13 15.02
CA VAL A 239 12.29 -12.21 13.97
C VAL A 239 13.23 -11.16 14.53
N ALA A 240 12.97 -10.68 15.76
CA ALA A 240 13.81 -9.67 16.39
C ALA A 240 15.23 -10.20 16.61
N GLN A 241 15.39 -11.46 17.01
CA GLN A 241 16.69 -12.09 17.15
C GLN A 241 17.34 -12.39 15.79
N LEU A 242 16.58 -12.93 14.82
CA LEU A 242 17.13 -13.34 13.53
C LEU A 242 17.50 -12.16 12.63
N ALA A 243 16.69 -11.10 12.66
CA ALA A 243 16.85 -9.94 11.79
C ALA A 243 17.81 -8.89 12.35
N ASN A 244 18.31 -9.04 13.59
CA ASN A 244 19.25 -8.08 14.18
C ASN A 244 20.66 -8.65 14.26
N SER A 245 21.58 -8.06 13.50
CA SER A 245 23.01 -8.36 13.55
C SER A 245 23.75 -7.09 13.97
N MET A 246 24.50 -7.09 15.08
CA MET A 246 25.30 -5.92 15.51
C MET A 246 24.53 -4.57 15.49
N SER A 247 23.26 -4.55 15.95
CA SER A 247 22.39 -3.36 15.95
C SER A 247 22.03 -2.80 14.56
N ARG A 248 22.18 -3.58 13.48
CA ARG A 248 21.63 -3.30 12.15
C ARG A 248 20.63 -4.38 11.75
N LEU A 249 19.70 -4.00 10.88
CA LEU A 249 18.82 -4.94 10.21
C LEU A 249 19.64 -5.82 9.26
N ASP A 250 19.54 -7.13 9.42
CA ASP A 250 20.13 -8.15 8.57
C ASP A 250 19.01 -9.10 8.11
N PRO A 251 18.44 -8.89 6.91
CA PRO A 251 17.29 -9.67 6.46
C PRO A 251 17.60 -11.12 6.10
N GLU A 252 18.83 -11.41 5.68
CA GLU A 252 19.16 -12.69 5.04
C GLU A 252 18.89 -13.92 5.93
N PRO A 253 19.20 -13.92 7.24
CA PRO A 253 18.87 -15.04 8.13
C PRO A 253 17.36 -15.35 8.18
N VAL A 254 16.50 -14.32 8.11
CA VAL A 254 15.04 -14.51 8.08
C VAL A 254 14.62 -15.12 6.74
N ILE A 255 15.16 -14.64 5.64
CA ILE A 255 14.84 -15.17 4.29
C ILE A 255 15.27 -16.63 4.17
N GLU A 256 16.45 -16.99 4.66
CA GLU A 256 16.91 -18.38 4.65
C GLU A 256 16.04 -19.27 5.54
N ARG A 257 15.62 -18.77 6.71
CA ARG A 257 14.68 -19.50 7.58
C ARG A 257 13.33 -19.73 6.92
N MET A 258 12.83 -18.74 6.18
CA MET A 258 11.61 -18.86 5.38
C MET A 258 11.79 -19.86 4.23
N ARG A 259 12.93 -19.84 3.54
CA ARG A 259 13.29 -20.81 2.49
C ARG A 259 13.31 -22.25 2.99
N ALA A 260 13.85 -22.48 4.18
CA ALA A 260 13.81 -23.79 4.82
C ALA A 260 12.38 -24.26 5.17
N SER A 261 11.44 -23.32 5.36
CA SER A 261 10.04 -23.61 5.68
C SER A 261 9.15 -23.76 4.43
N ALA A 262 9.60 -23.21 3.29
CA ALA A 262 8.88 -23.20 2.01
C ALA A 262 8.50 -24.59 1.50
N GLY A 263 9.32 -25.62 1.75
CA GLY A 263 9.04 -26.99 1.30
C GLY A 263 7.77 -27.62 1.89
N ARG A 264 7.16 -26.99 2.91
CA ARG A 264 5.88 -27.41 3.50
C ARG A 264 4.66 -26.76 2.85
N ILE A 265 4.87 -25.77 1.97
CA ILE A 265 3.82 -25.01 1.32
C ILE A 265 3.88 -25.30 -0.18
N PRO A 266 2.85 -25.94 -0.77
CA PRO A 266 2.85 -26.32 -2.17
C PRO A 266 3.10 -25.14 -3.12
N GLY A 267 4.08 -25.30 -4.01
CA GLY A 267 4.40 -24.30 -5.03
C GLY A 267 4.97 -22.98 -4.48
N MET A 268 5.36 -22.93 -3.19
CA MET A 268 5.91 -21.73 -2.60
C MET A 268 7.31 -21.42 -3.14
N THR A 269 7.49 -20.20 -3.65
CA THR A 269 8.78 -19.66 -4.07
C THR A 269 9.11 -18.44 -3.24
N ILE A 270 10.41 -18.26 -2.95
CA ILE A 270 10.90 -17.09 -2.21
C ILE A 270 11.95 -16.38 -3.06
N GLU A 271 11.77 -15.08 -3.24
CA GLU A 271 12.71 -14.19 -3.92
C GLU A 271 13.36 -13.26 -2.91
N SER A 272 14.70 -13.14 -2.95
CA SER A 272 15.45 -12.15 -2.17
C SER A 272 15.53 -10.84 -2.94
N LYS A 273 14.51 -9.99 -2.78
CA LYS A 273 14.47 -8.63 -3.34
C LYS A 273 14.21 -7.59 -2.26
N TYR A 274 14.73 -6.39 -2.47
CA TYR A 274 14.56 -5.27 -1.55
C TYR A 274 13.79 -4.16 -2.23
N PHE A 275 12.77 -3.63 -1.57
CA PHE A 275 11.98 -2.53 -2.09
C PHE A 275 11.30 -1.76 -0.97
N ILE A 276 10.73 -0.60 -1.30
CA ILE A 276 9.93 0.21 -0.39
C ILE A 276 8.55 0.39 -1.00
N SER A 277 7.50 0.23 -0.20
CA SER A 277 6.12 0.43 -0.64
C SER A 277 5.22 0.80 0.54
N THR A 278 3.94 1.02 0.24
CA THR A 278 2.89 1.25 1.24
C THR A 278 2.06 0.00 1.46
N PHE A 279 1.89 -0.38 2.72
CA PHE A 279 1.02 -1.47 3.15
C PHE A 279 0.18 -0.99 4.33
N ALA A 280 -1.11 -1.31 4.32
CA ALA A 280 -1.99 -1.03 5.45
C ALA A 280 -2.58 -2.37 5.91
N ASP A 281 -2.33 -2.74 7.17
CA ASP A 281 -3.06 -3.85 7.80
C ASP A 281 -4.18 -3.25 8.66
N LEU A 282 -5.39 -3.22 8.10
CA LEU A 282 -6.57 -2.77 8.84
C LEU A 282 -6.84 -3.67 10.05
N LYS A 283 -6.53 -4.97 9.98
CA LYS A 283 -6.75 -5.92 11.09
C LYS A 283 -5.79 -5.66 12.25
N GLU A 284 -4.63 -5.05 12.01
CA GLU A 284 -3.65 -4.70 13.04
C GLU A 284 -3.98 -3.36 13.71
N SER A 285 -4.44 -2.35 12.96
CA SER A 285 -4.80 -1.02 13.54
C SER A 285 -5.99 -1.05 14.48
N LEU A 286 -6.76 -2.13 14.43
CA LEU A 286 -7.91 -2.35 15.30
C LEU A 286 -7.48 -3.10 16.58
N GLY A 287 -6.35 -3.79 16.59
CA GLY A 287 -5.94 -4.67 17.70
C GLY A 287 -5.13 -4.03 18.82
N GLU A 288 -4.95 -2.70 18.86
CA GLU A 288 -4.28 -1.97 19.95
C GLU A 288 -5.23 -1.28 20.94
#